data_AF-A0A5B8VBL6-F1
#
_entry.id   AF-A0A5B8VBL6-F1
#
_cell.length_a   1.000
_cell.length_b   1.000
_cell.length_c   1.000
_cell.angle_alpha   90.00
_cell.angle_beta   90.00
_cell.angle_gamma   90.00
#
_symmetry.space_group_name_H-M   'P 1'
#
loop_
_entity.id
_entity.type
_entity.pdbx_description
1 polymer ?
#
loop_
_entity_poly.entity_id
_entity_poly.type
_entity_poly.pdbx_seq_one_letter_code
_entity_poly.pdbx_strand_id
1 'polypeptide(L)'
;MSSQNDTLPALPRGWNFVEKAIAVILTISSVFVLYNEVSIIAGILTSGYTSKDGSTYLQLLKMHHLPVLISLIGLFGGSLLFFNDKKGWLLSLIATAMFGAIFYLSSKSNAANNMLPFASFYKSYGVTSIICFVFSIILLWKPFRKKYRPTIKNWLWLAGTLTLLIIDKIIL
;
A
#
# COMPACT_ATOMS: atom_id res chain seq x y z
N MET A 1 6.52 -16.95 31.11
CA MET A 1 6.33 -17.12 29.66
C MET A 1 7.69 -17.03 28.99
N SER A 2 8.31 -18.15 28.65
CA SER A 2 9.61 -18.14 27.97
C SER A 2 9.42 -17.63 26.54
N SER A 3 9.99 -16.47 26.25
CA SER A 3 10.26 -15.99 24.89
C SER A 3 11.23 -16.97 24.24
N GLN A 4 10.74 -18.10 23.72
CA GLN A 4 11.51 -18.87 22.74
C GLN A 4 11.80 -17.90 21.59
N ASN A 5 13.09 -17.66 21.34
CA ASN A 5 13.56 -16.92 20.18
C ASN A 5 13.10 -17.68 18.93
N ASP A 6 11.88 -17.40 18.49
CA ASP A 6 11.31 -17.88 17.23
C ASP A 6 12.02 -17.17 16.07
N THR A 7 13.30 -17.48 15.89
CA THR A 7 14.06 -17.01 14.74
C THR A 7 13.45 -17.62 13.49
N LEU A 8 12.97 -16.77 12.59
CA LEU A 8 12.37 -17.22 11.34
C LEU A 8 13.41 -17.98 10.50
N PRO A 9 13.01 -19.07 9.83
CA PRO A 9 13.95 -19.85 9.03
C PRO A 9 14.45 -19.00 7.85
N ALA A 10 15.73 -19.14 7.53
CA ALA A 10 16.34 -18.43 6.41
C ALA A 10 15.76 -18.88 5.06
N LEU A 11 15.61 -17.94 4.13
CA LEU A 11 15.25 -18.24 2.74
C LEU A 11 16.49 -18.64 1.92
N PRO A 12 16.32 -19.41 0.83
CA PRO A 12 17.38 -19.56 -0.17
C PRO A 12 17.82 -18.18 -0.69
N ARG A 13 19.11 -18.03 -1.02
CA ARG A 13 19.74 -16.73 -1.33
C ARG A 13 18.93 -15.86 -2.31
N GLY A 14 18.40 -16.45 -3.39
CA GLY A 14 17.59 -15.73 -4.38
C GLY A 14 16.28 -15.16 -3.83
N TRP A 15 15.58 -15.93 -3.00
CA TRP A 15 14.32 -15.49 -2.38
C TRP A 15 14.54 -14.42 -1.32
N ASN A 16 15.65 -14.50 -0.58
CA ASN A 16 16.03 -13.45 0.36
C ASN A 16 16.29 -12.13 -0.37
N PHE A 17 17.00 -12.15 -1.51
CA PHE A 17 17.20 -10.96 -2.34
C PHE A 17 15.87 -10.37 -2.82
N VAL A 18 14.97 -11.21 -3.35
CA VAL A 18 13.62 -10.78 -3.80
C VAL A 18 12.84 -10.14 -2.66
N GLU A 19 12.88 -10.71 -1.45
CA GLU A 19 12.23 -10.11 -0.28
C GLU A 19 12.77 -8.71 0.03
N LYS A 20 14.09 -8.52 0.03
CA LYS A 20 14.70 -7.21 0.30
C LYS A 20 14.41 -6.21 -0.80
N ALA A 21 14.39 -6.65 -2.06
CA ALA A 21 14.01 -5.80 -3.18
C ALA A 21 12.57 -5.30 -3.03
N ILE A 22 11.62 -6.19 -2.74
CA ILE A 22 10.21 -5.82 -2.50
C ILE A 22 10.11 -4.86 -1.31
N ALA A 23 10.80 -5.16 -0.20
CA ALA A 23 10.79 -4.33 0.99
C ALA A 23 11.29 -2.90 0.70
N VAL A 24 12.42 -2.75 0.01
CA VAL A 24 12.98 -1.45 -0.34
C VAL A 24 12.09 -0.68 -1.31
N ILE A 25 11.61 -1.33 -2.38
CA ILE A 25 10.73 -0.69 -3.36
C ILE A 25 9.43 -0.22 -2.69
N LEU A 26 8.84 -1.07 -1.85
CA LEU A 26 7.61 -0.72 -1.12
C LEU A 26 7.85 0.47 -0.18
N THR A 27 8.92 0.43 0.63
CA THR A 27 9.27 1.53 1.54
C THR A 27 9.47 2.85 0.80
N ILE A 28 10.28 2.86 -0.26
CA ILE A 28 10.54 4.09 -1.04
C ILE A 28 9.25 4.60 -1.69
N SER A 29 8.46 3.70 -2.28
CA SER A 29 7.17 4.08 -2.90
C SER A 29 6.21 4.67 -1.87
N SER A 30 6.13 4.08 -0.68
CA SER A 30 5.29 4.57 0.42
C SER A 30 5.75 5.93 0.95
N VAL A 31 7.05 6.18 1.08
CA VAL A 31 7.57 7.52 1.44
C VAL A 31 7.17 8.55 0.38
N PHE A 32 7.33 8.21 -0.90
CA PHE A 32 6.98 9.10 -2.00
C PHE A 32 5.48 9.44 -2.02
N VAL A 33 4.61 8.43 -1.89
CA VAL A 33 3.16 8.66 -1.82
C VAL A 33 2.80 9.48 -0.59
N LEU A 34 3.33 9.15 0.58
CA LEU A 34 3.07 9.90 1.82
C LEU A 34 3.51 11.36 1.69
N TYR A 35 4.68 11.61 1.11
CA TYR A 35 5.17 12.97 0.86
C TYR A 35 4.23 13.76 -0.05
N ASN A 36 3.75 13.16 -1.14
CA ASN A 36 2.81 13.81 -2.05
C ASN A 36 1.49 14.15 -1.33
N GLU A 37 0.92 13.22 -0.58
CA GLU A 37 -0.33 13.43 0.16
C GLU A 37 -0.18 14.54 1.22
N VAL A 38 0.91 14.50 2.00
CA VAL A 38 1.20 15.54 3.01
C VAL A 38 1.42 16.90 2.34
N SER A 39 2.09 16.95 1.19
CA SER A 39 2.33 18.19 0.44
C SER A 39 1.03 18.79 -0.10
N ILE A 40 0.11 17.96 -0.60
CA ILE A 40 -1.22 18.41 -1.05
C ILE A 40 -2.00 18.98 0.13
N ILE A 41 -2.05 18.26 1.26
CA ILE A 41 -2.73 18.72 2.47
C ILE A 41 -2.12 20.04 2.97
N ALA A 42 -0.79 20.12 3.07
CA ALA A 42 -0.09 21.34 3.51
C ALA A 42 -0.31 22.52 2.56
N GLY A 43 -0.32 22.27 1.24
CA GLY A 43 -0.64 23.27 0.22
C GLY A 43 -2.02 23.88 0.44
N ILE A 44 -3.03 23.04 0.68
CA ILE A 44 -4.41 23.48 0.92
C ILE A 44 -4.55 24.24 2.25
N LEU A 45 -3.81 23.81 3.29
CA LEU A 45 -3.78 24.53 4.58
C LEU A 45 -3.12 25.91 4.45
N THR A 46 -2.07 26.03 3.64
CA THR A 46 -1.26 27.26 3.52
C THR A 46 -1.82 28.26 2.51
N SER A 47 -2.45 27.81 1.43
CA SER A 47 -3.07 28.70 0.41
C SER A 47 -4.30 29.46 0.92
N GLY A 48 -4.70 29.21 2.17
CA GLY A 48 -5.96 29.66 2.70
C GLY A 48 -7.11 28.86 2.09
N TYR A 49 -8.12 28.64 2.91
CA TYR A 49 -9.31 27.90 2.51
C TYR A 49 -10.11 28.73 1.49
N THR A 50 -9.86 28.58 0.19
CA THR A 50 -10.71 29.21 -0.82
C THR A 50 -12.00 28.40 -0.94
N SER A 51 -13.03 28.83 -0.22
CA SER A 51 -14.41 28.30 -0.27
C SER A 51 -15.08 28.34 -1.64
N LYS A 52 -14.32 28.65 -2.70
CA LYS A 52 -14.84 28.86 -4.06
C LYS A 52 -15.59 27.65 -4.62
N ASP A 53 -15.26 26.44 -4.14
CA ASP A 53 -15.89 25.18 -4.55
C ASP A 53 -16.58 24.40 -3.39
N GLY A 54 -16.76 25.02 -2.21
CA GLY A 54 -17.52 24.41 -1.11
C GLY A 54 -16.91 23.14 -0.50
N SER A 55 -15.65 22.81 -0.80
CA SER A 55 -14.94 21.77 -0.08
C SER A 55 -14.90 22.11 1.40
N THR A 56 -14.95 21.16 2.34
CA THR A 56 -14.73 21.41 3.78
C THR A 56 -13.48 20.68 4.27
N TYR A 57 -12.86 21.09 5.39
CA TYR A 57 -11.75 20.32 5.99
C TYR A 57 -12.11 18.83 6.17
N LEU A 58 -13.39 18.55 6.42
CA LEU A 58 -13.93 17.20 6.46
C LEU A 58 -13.83 16.49 5.11
N GLN A 59 -14.15 17.15 3.99
CA GLN A 59 -13.99 16.57 2.65
C GLN A 59 -12.50 16.34 2.31
N LEU A 60 -11.61 17.26 2.70
CA LEU A 60 -10.18 17.07 2.51
C LEU A 60 -9.69 15.80 3.22
N LEU A 61 -10.07 15.64 4.50
CA LEU A 61 -9.72 14.46 5.27
C LEU A 61 -10.32 13.19 4.63
N LYS A 62 -11.59 13.24 4.19
CA LYS A 62 -12.23 12.13 3.48
C LYS A 62 -11.49 11.73 2.20
N MET A 63 -10.95 12.65 1.42
CA MET A 63 -10.24 12.30 0.18
C MET A 63 -8.84 11.74 0.42
N HIS A 64 -8.11 12.23 1.42
CA HIS A 64 -6.68 11.95 1.59
C HIS A 64 -6.33 10.99 2.74
N HIS A 65 -7.25 10.72 3.68
CA HIS A 65 -6.95 9.86 4.83
C HIS A 65 -6.55 8.44 4.44
N LEU A 66 -7.24 7.82 3.47
CA LEU A 66 -6.98 6.44 3.08
C LEU A 66 -5.61 6.28 2.39
N PRO A 67 -5.23 7.10 1.38
CA PRO A 67 -3.87 7.09 0.82
C PRO A 67 -2.78 7.29 1.89
N VAL A 68 -2.98 8.22 2.84
CA VAL A 68 -2.05 8.44 3.96
C VAL A 68 -1.91 7.18 4.81
N LEU A 69 -3.04 6.58 5.21
CA LEU A 69 -3.05 5.36 6.03
C LEU A 69 -2.33 4.20 5.33
N ILE A 70 -2.62 3.96 4.04
CA ILE A 70 -2.00 2.89 3.26
C ILE A 70 -0.51 3.15 3.06
N SER A 71 -0.11 4.41 2.89
CA SER A 71 1.31 4.78 2.80
C SER A 71 2.06 4.53 4.11
N LEU A 72 1.43 4.78 5.26
CA LEU A 72 2.00 4.41 6.56
C LEU A 72 2.09 2.89 6.72
N ILE A 73 1.05 2.14 6.35
CA ILE A 73 1.06 0.66 6.37
C ILE A 73 2.19 0.12 5.47
N GLY A 74 2.37 0.68 4.28
CA GLY A 74 3.44 0.27 3.36
C GLY A 74 4.83 0.66 3.86
N LEU A 75 4.99 1.82 4.49
CA LEU A 75 6.24 2.26 5.09
C LEU A 75 6.68 1.33 6.23
N PHE A 76 5.79 1.07 7.18
CA PHE A 76 6.06 0.14 8.29
C PHE A 76 6.17 -1.30 7.78
N GLY A 77 5.32 -1.69 6.85
CA GLY A 77 5.32 -3.03 6.25
C GLY A 77 6.64 -3.34 5.55
N GLY A 78 7.07 -2.46 4.64
CA GLY A 78 8.33 -2.59 3.91
C GLY A 78 9.54 -2.55 4.85
N SER A 79 9.58 -1.62 5.81
CA SER A 79 10.68 -1.53 6.78
C SER A 79 10.78 -2.77 7.65
N LEU A 80 9.66 -3.26 8.20
CA LEU A 80 9.63 -4.49 9.01
C LEU A 80 9.95 -5.73 8.16
N LEU A 81 9.49 -5.79 6.90
CA LEU A 81 9.84 -6.86 5.97
C LEU A 81 11.35 -6.88 5.68
N PHE A 82 11.98 -5.70 5.58
CA PHE A 82 13.44 -5.59 5.43
C PHE A 82 14.19 -6.22 6.62
N PHE A 83 13.65 -6.14 7.83
CA PHE A 83 14.22 -6.80 9.02
C PHE A 83 13.72 -8.23 9.24
N ASN A 84 13.07 -8.83 8.24
CA ASN A 84 12.48 -10.18 8.28
C ASN A 84 11.34 -10.33 9.31
N ASP A 85 10.68 -9.27 9.78
CA ASP A 85 9.61 -9.40 10.77
C ASP A 85 8.33 -10.00 10.14
N LYS A 86 7.68 -10.90 10.88
CA LYS A 86 6.41 -11.53 10.49
C LYS A 86 5.27 -10.53 10.30
N LYS A 87 5.21 -9.49 11.12
CA LYS A 87 4.23 -8.41 10.99
C LYS A 87 4.49 -7.61 9.70
N GLY A 88 5.77 -7.42 9.35
CA GLY A 88 6.17 -6.75 8.12
C GLY A 88 5.66 -7.45 6.87
N TRP A 89 5.71 -8.79 6.83
CA TRP A 89 5.12 -9.58 5.73
C TRP A 89 3.61 -9.35 5.58
N LEU A 90 2.86 -9.39 6.68
CA LEU A 90 1.41 -9.20 6.66
C LEU A 90 1.03 -7.78 6.21
N LEU A 91 1.69 -6.76 6.78
CA LEU A 91 1.47 -5.36 6.42
C LEU A 91 1.86 -5.08 4.97
N SER A 92 2.96 -5.66 4.49
CA SER A 92 3.39 -5.53 3.10
C SER A 92 2.36 -6.11 2.14
N LEU A 93 1.78 -7.27 2.44
CA LEU A 93 0.70 -7.86 1.64
C LEU A 93 -0.53 -6.95 1.57
N ILE A 94 -0.94 -6.37 2.71
CA ILE A 94 -2.06 -5.43 2.75
C ILE A 94 -1.74 -4.19 1.92
N ALA A 95 -0.56 -3.60 2.11
CA ALA A 95 -0.13 -2.41 1.38
C ALA A 95 -0.07 -2.64 -0.14
N THR A 96 0.58 -3.71 -0.60
CA THR A 96 0.72 -3.99 -2.03
C THR A 96 -0.62 -4.33 -2.67
N ALA A 97 -1.51 -5.05 -1.98
CA ALA A 97 -2.86 -5.31 -2.47
C ALA A 97 -3.70 -4.04 -2.57
N MET A 98 -3.65 -3.17 -1.55
CA MET A 98 -4.41 -1.92 -1.51
C MET A 98 -3.88 -0.89 -2.51
N PHE A 99 -2.56 -0.71 -2.62
CA PHE A 99 -1.97 0.12 -3.67
C PHE A 99 -2.35 -0.39 -5.06
N GLY A 100 -2.28 -1.71 -5.29
CA GLY A 100 -2.73 -2.34 -6.53
C GLY A 100 -4.18 -1.97 -6.85
N ALA A 101 -5.09 -2.13 -5.89
CA ALA A 101 -6.51 -1.82 -6.05
C ALA A 101 -6.76 -0.31 -6.31
N ILE A 102 -6.12 0.58 -5.55
CA ILE A 102 -6.28 2.03 -5.70
C ILE A 102 -5.77 2.51 -7.06
N PHE A 103 -4.58 2.07 -7.47
CA PHE A 103 -4.03 2.44 -8.77
C PHE A 103 -4.86 1.86 -9.91
N TYR A 104 -5.39 0.65 -9.75
CA TYR A 104 -6.31 0.05 -10.73
C TYR A 104 -7.60 0.86 -10.88
N LEU A 105 -8.27 1.17 -9.77
CA LEU A 105 -9.51 1.95 -9.78
C LEU A 105 -9.27 3.35 -10.37
N SER A 106 -8.16 3.99 -10.01
CA SER A 106 -7.77 5.30 -10.53
C SER A 106 -7.43 5.26 -12.02
N SER A 107 -6.76 4.21 -12.50
CA SER A 107 -6.49 4.03 -13.91
C SER A 107 -7.79 3.79 -14.69
N LYS A 108 -8.69 2.94 -14.17
CA LYS A 108 -9.98 2.63 -14.77
C LYS A 108 -10.91 3.85 -14.84
N SER A 109 -11.02 4.63 -13.77
CA SER A 109 -11.91 5.81 -13.75
C SER A 109 -11.46 6.90 -14.74
N ASN A 110 -10.16 7.04 -14.94
CA ASN A 110 -9.59 8.05 -15.82
C ASN A 110 -9.35 7.56 -17.26
N ALA A 111 -9.48 6.26 -17.53
CA ALA A 111 -9.25 5.67 -18.86
C ALA A 111 -10.20 6.20 -19.95
N ALA A 112 -11.38 6.71 -19.59
CA ALA A 112 -12.37 7.24 -20.53
C ALA A 112 -12.13 8.72 -20.92
N ASN A 113 -11.35 9.47 -20.12
CA ASN A 113 -11.11 10.90 -20.34
C ASN A 113 -9.90 11.12 -21.27
N ASN A 114 -10.09 10.87 -22.56
CA ASN A 114 -9.07 11.08 -23.60
C ASN A 114 -8.76 12.57 -23.88
N MET A 115 -9.48 13.51 -23.27
CA MET A 115 -9.30 14.96 -23.49
C MET A 115 -8.21 15.60 -22.62
N LEU A 116 -7.66 14.89 -21.63
CA LEU A 116 -6.64 15.44 -20.75
C LEU A 116 -5.23 15.07 -21.24
N PRO A 117 -4.29 16.03 -21.39
CA PRO A 117 -2.90 15.77 -21.81
C PRO A 117 -2.14 14.84 -20.84
N PHE A 118 -2.70 14.58 -19.65
CA PHE A 118 -2.20 13.64 -18.65
C PHE A 118 -2.65 12.18 -18.86
N ALA A 119 -3.33 11.84 -19.95
CA ALA A 119 -3.76 10.47 -20.26
C ALA A 119 -2.60 9.43 -20.21
N SER A 120 -1.37 9.85 -20.53
CA SER A 120 -0.16 9.02 -20.39
C SER A 120 0.18 8.71 -18.93
N PHE A 121 -0.07 9.65 -18.01
CA PHE A 121 0.13 9.49 -16.57
C PHE A 121 -0.88 8.50 -15.96
N TYR A 122 -2.12 8.44 -16.48
CA TYR A 122 -3.10 7.46 -16.01
C TYR A 122 -2.85 6.03 -16.51
N LYS A 123 -2.13 5.88 -17.63
CA LYS A 123 -1.64 4.57 -18.10
C LYS A 123 -0.52 4.04 -17.19
N SER A 124 0.34 4.90 -16.66
CA SER A 124 1.40 4.47 -15.73
C SER A 124 0.81 3.91 -14.43
N TYR A 125 -0.32 4.43 -13.93
CA TYR A 125 -1.04 3.84 -12.79
C TYR A 125 -1.52 2.41 -13.04
N GLY A 126 -1.96 2.09 -14.25
CA GLY A 126 -2.32 0.71 -14.61
C GLY A 126 -1.12 -0.23 -14.52
N VAL A 127 0.05 0.19 -15.02
CA VAL A 127 1.30 -0.58 -14.93
C VAL A 127 1.76 -0.72 -13.48
N THR A 128 1.74 0.36 -12.70
CA THR A 128 2.08 0.34 -11.27
C THR A 128 1.16 -0.60 -10.49
N SER A 129 -0.13 -0.61 -10.80
CA SER A 129 -1.10 -1.55 -10.21
C SER A 129 -0.70 -3.01 -10.45
N ILE A 130 -0.33 -3.35 -11.70
CA ILE A 130 0.13 -4.71 -12.06
C ILE A 130 1.37 -5.08 -11.24
N ILE A 131 2.35 -4.18 -11.12
CA ILE A 131 3.57 -4.43 -10.33
C ILE A 131 3.20 -4.69 -8.85
N CYS A 132 2.32 -3.89 -8.27
CA CYS A 132 1.85 -4.09 -6.89
C CYS A 132 1.16 -5.44 -6.72
N PHE A 133 0.32 -5.87 -7.65
CA PHE A 133 -0.30 -7.20 -7.60
C PHE A 133 0.71 -8.34 -7.77
N VAL A 134 1.73 -8.17 -8.62
CA VAL A 134 2.83 -9.12 -8.76
C VAL A 134 3.57 -9.28 -7.43
N PHE A 135 3.89 -8.17 -6.72
CA PHE A 135 4.49 -8.25 -5.39
C PHE A 135 3.59 -8.97 -4.39
N SER A 136 2.29 -8.68 -4.38
CA SER A 136 1.32 -9.41 -3.54
C SER A 136 1.35 -10.92 -3.82
N ILE A 137 1.34 -11.33 -5.09
CA ILE A 137 1.37 -12.74 -5.49
C ILE A 137 2.70 -13.40 -5.07
N ILE A 138 3.83 -12.73 -5.27
CA ILE A 138 5.15 -13.22 -4.87
C ILE A 138 5.20 -13.43 -3.35
N LEU A 139 4.70 -12.47 -2.56
CA LEU A 139 4.65 -12.58 -1.09
C LEU A 139 3.73 -13.72 -0.60
N LEU A 140 2.81 -14.21 -1.44
CA LEU A 140 1.96 -15.38 -1.18
C LEU A 140 2.58 -16.72 -1.60
N TRP A 141 3.72 -16.71 -2.30
CA TRP A 141 4.37 -17.95 -2.74
C TRP A 141 4.88 -18.82 -1.59
N LYS A 142 5.07 -20.10 -1.92
CA LYS A 142 5.47 -21.15 -0.97
C LYS A 142 6.70 -20.81 -0.12
N PRO A 143 7.78 -20.18 -0.65
CA PRO A 143 8.95 -19.81 0.16
C PRO A 143 8.60 -18.85 1.30
N PHE A 144 7.86 -17.79 1.01
CA PHE A 144 7.41 -16.81 2.00
C PHE A 144 6.45 -17.41 3.03
N ARG A 145 5.49 -18.22 2.58
CA ARG A 145 4.58 -18.93 3.51
C ARG A 145 5.30 -19.89 4.44
N LYS A 146 6.33 -20.60 3.96
CA LYS A 146 7.18 -21.47 4.80
C LYS A 146 7.97 -20.67 5.84
N LYS A 147 8.49 -19.50 5.46
CA LYS A 147 9.22 -18.59 6.37
C LYS A 147 8.30 -18.03 7.45
N TYR A 148 7.23 -17.35 7.05
CA TYR A 148 6.40 -16.57 7.96
C TYR A 148 5.31 -17.37 8.67
N ARG A 149 5.04 -18.60 8.22
CA ARG A 149 4.07 -19.55 8.82
C ARG A 149 2.76 -18.83 9.17
N PRO A 150 2.01 -18.35 8.17
CA PRO A 150 0.76 -17.64 8.42
C PRO A 150 -0.24 -18.56 9.13
N THR A 151 -0.88 -18.05 10.17
CA THR A 151 -1.96 -18.73 10.89
C THR A 151 -3.32 -18.34 10.30
N ILE A 152 -4.38 -19.09 10.62
CA ILE A 152 -5.75 -18.74 10.23
C ILE A 152 -6.13 -17.32 10.71
N LYS A 153 -5.68 -16.93 11.91
CA LYS A 153 -5.88 -15.58 12.45
C LYS A 153 -5.28 -14.50 11.53
N ASN A 154 -4.08 -14.73 10.98
CA ASN A 154 -3.45 -13.76 10.07
C ASN A 154 -4.25 -13.59 8.77
N TRP A 155 -4.82 -14.67 8.24
CA TRP A 155 -5.68 -14.62 7.05
C TRP A 155 -6.98 -13.89 7.32
N LEU A 156 -7.60 -14.12 8.48
CA LEU A 156 -8.78 -13.37 8.92
C LEU A 156 -8.48 -11.88 9.06
N TRP A 157 -7.35 -11.52 9.67
CA TRP A 157 -6.91 -10.12 9.75
C TRP A 157 -6.69 -9.50 8.36
N LEU A 158 -6.00 -10.20 7.46
CA LEU A 158 -5.79 -9.73 6.09
C LEU A 158 -7.12 -9.50 5.37
N ALA A 159 -8.02 -10.49 5.39
CA ALA A 159 -9.32 -10.41 4.73
C ALA A 159 -10.18 -9.28 5.34
N GLY A 160 -10.21 -9.18 6.67
CA GLY A 160 -10.96 -8.14 7.39
C GLY A 160 -10.44 -6.74 7.08
N THR A 161 -9.12 -6.52 7.13
CA THR A 161 -8.52 -5.22 6.81
C THR A 161 -8.74 -4.85 5.34
N LEU A 162 -8.54 -5.76 4.40
CA LEU A 162 -8.78 -5.47 2.98
C LEU A 162 -10.26 -5.14 2.72
N THR A 163 -11.18 -5.90 3.31
CA THR A 163 -12.62 -5.67 3.15
C THR A 163 -13.01 -4.30 3.70
N LEU A 164 -12.54 -3.96 4.91
CA LEU A 164 -12.80 -2.67 5.54
C LEU A 164 -12.29 -1.50 4.68
N LEU A 165 -11.05 -1.58 4.20
CA LEU A 165 -10.44 -0.51 3.39
C LEU A 165 -11.08 -0.39 2.00
N ILE A 166 -11.56 -1.50 1.41
CA ILE A 166 -12.31 -1.45 0.15
C ILE A 166 -13.68 -0.82 0.36
N ILE A 167 -14.39 -1.18 1.44
CA ILE A 167 -15.68 -0.57 1.78
C ILE A 167 -15.51 0.94 1.98
N ASP A 168 -14.49 1.33 2.75
CA ASP A 168 -14.13 2.73 2.97
C ASP A 168 -13.94 3.46 1.65
N LYS A 169 -13.16 2.88 0.72
CA LYS A 169 -12.90 3.47 -0.60
C LYS A 169 -14.12 3.57 -1.53
N ILE A 170 -15.11 2.70 -1.36
CA ILE A 170 -16.32 2.67 -2.22
C ILE A 170 -17.40 3.59 -1.68
N ILE A 171 -17.53 3.69 -0.35
CA ILE A 171 -18.58 4.49 0.31
C ILE A 171 -18.19 5.97 0.40
N LEU A 172 -16.90 6.27 0.62
CA LEU A 172 -16.36 7.63 0.77
C LEU A 172 -15.72 8.16 -0.51
#